data_AF-A1WN04-F1
#
_entry.id   AF-A1WN04-F1
#
_cell.length_a   1.000
_cell.length_b   1.000
_cell.length_c   1.000
_cell.angle_alpha   90.00
_cell.angle_beta   90.00
_cell.angle_gamma   90.00
#
_symmetry.space_group_name_H-M   'P 1'
#
loop_
_entity.id
_entity.type
_entity.pdbx_description
1 polymer ?
#
loop_
_entity_poly.entity_id
_entity_poly.type
_entity_poly.pdbx_seq_one_letter_code
_entity_poly.pdbx_strand_id
1 'polypeptide(L)' 'MHQAPAPPAEPASYEAALHELEQLVARIESGQLPLDQMLAGYQRGASLLSFCRQRLDAVQEQIKVLDDGPLQPWVQQ' A
#
# COMPACT_ATOMS: atom_id res chain seq x y z
N MET A 1 -3.73 20.46 -26.64
CA MET A 1 -3.18 20.44 -25.27
C MET A 1 -3.36 19.05 -24.70
N HIS A 2 -2.29 18.23 -24.66
CA HIS A 2 -2.29 16.95 -23.95
C HIS A 2 -2.05 17.25 -22.48
N GLN A 3 -3.08 17.12 -21.65
CA GLN A 3 -2.96 17.26 -20.20
C GLN A 3 -2.09 16.12 -19.66
N ALA A 4 -1.09 16.47 -18.84
CA ALA A 4 -0.38 15.49 -18.03
C ALA A 4 -1.34 14.96 -16.95
N PRO A 5 -1.45 13.63 -16.74
CA PRO A 5 -2.30 13.09 -15.69
C PRO A 5 -1.79 13.56 -14.33
N ALA A 6 -2.72 13.99 -13.47
CA ALA A 6 -2.43 14.30 -12.08
C ALA A 6 -1.85 13.06 -11.37
N PRO A 7 -0.96 13.24 -10.37
CA PRO A 7 -0.44 12.11 -9.60
C PRO A 7 -1.61 11.34 -8.97
N PRO A 8 -1.58 10.00 -9.02
CA PRO A 8 -2.69 9.21 -8.54
C PRO A 8 -2.81 9.38 -7.01
N ALA A 9 -4.03 9.66 -6.54
CA ALA A 9 -4.30 9.89 -5.13
C ALA A 9 -3.87 8.69 -4.27
N GLU A 10 -3.39 8.98 -3.05
CA GLU A 10 -3.03 7.94 -2.10
C GLU A 10 -4.27 7.11 -1.69
N PRO A 11 -4.10 5.80 -1.45
CA PRO A 11 -5.20 4.94 -0.99
C PRO A 11 -5.70 5.37 0.39
N ALA A 12 -7.01 5.23 0.62
CA ALA A 12 -7.63 5.56 1.91
C ALA A 12 -7.24 4.61 3.05
N SER A 13 -6.92 3.35 2.73
CA SER A 13 -6.53 2.31 3.71
C SER A 13 -5.61 1.26 3.08
N TYR A 14 -5.05 0.39 3.93
CA TYR A 14 -4.24 -0.76 3.48
C TYR A 14 -5.07 -1.71 2.60
N GLU A 15 -6.30 -2.03 3.02
CA GLU A 15 -7.21 -2.92 2.31
C GLU A 15 -7.60 -2.33 0.95
N ALA A 16 -7.83 -1.02 0.90
CA ALA A 16 -8.10 -0.32 -0.36
C ALA A 16 -6.91 -0.40 -1.32
N ALA A 17 -5.68 -0.20 -0.81
CA ALA A 17 -4.46 -0.29 -1.60
C ALA A 17 -4.23 -1.72 -2.14
N LEU A 18 -4.43 -2.72 -1.28
CA LEU A 18 -4.28 -4.13 -1.63
C LEU A 18 -5.29 -4.56 -2.69
N HIS A 19 -6.57 -4.22 -2.50
CA HIS A 19 -7.62 -4.53 -3.46
C HIS A 19 -7.37 -3.88 -4.83
N GLU A 20 -6.92 -2.62 -4.85
CA GLU A 20 -6.55 -1.95 -6.11
C GLU A 20 -5.37 -2.65 -6.80
N LEU A 21 -4.37 -3.08 -6.03
CA LEU A 21 -3.20 -3.81 -6.54
C LEU A 21 -3.60 -5.15 -7.15
N GLU A 22 -4.46 -5.93 -6.47
CA GLU A 22 -4.98 -7.21 -6.97
C GLU A 22 -5.73 -7.03 -8.29
N GLN A 23 -6.61 -6.03 -8.37
CA GLN A 23 -7.33 -5.71 -9.59
C GLN A 23 -6.40 -5.31 -10.74
N LEU A 24 -5.36 -4.54 -10.43
CA LEU A 24 -4.38 -4.11 -11.42
C LEU A 24 -3.57 -5.30 -11.96
N VAL A 25 -3.09 -6.18 -11.07
CA VAL A 25 -2.38 -7.41 -11.44
C VAL A 25 -3.27 -8.28 -12.32
N ALA A 26 -4.52 -8.52 -11.92
CA ALA A 26 -5.47 -9.32 -12.70
C ALA A 26 -5.67 -8.76 -14.12
N ARG A 27 -5.75 -7.43 -14.27
CA ARG A 27 -5.85 -6.79 -15.60
C ARG A 27 -4.58 -6.99 -16.44
N ILE A 28 -3.40 -6.87 -15.84
CA ILE A 28 -2.12 -7.09 -16.52
C ILE A 28 -2.01 -8.56 -16.98
N GLU A 29 -2.30 -9.51 -16.09
CA GLU A 29 -2.21 -10.95 -16.37
C GLU A 29 -3.22 -11.40 -17.42
N SER A 30 -4.40 -10.78 -17.45
CA SER A 30 -5.41 -11.04 -18.47
C SER A 30 -5.04 -10.51 -19.87
N GLY A 31 -3.96 -9.74 -20.00
CA GLY A 31 -3.56 -9.10 -21.26
C GLY A 31 -4.53 -8.02 -21.74
N GLN A 32 -5.45 -7.57 -20.89
CA GLN A 32 -6.47 -6.56 -21.23
C GLN A 32 -5.94 -5.12 -21.16
N LEU A 33 -4.72 -4.92 -20.66
CA LEU A 33 -4.13 -3.60 -20.53
C LEU A 33 -3.40 -3.21 -21.84
N PRO A 34 -3.82 -2.14 -22.53
CA PRO A 34 -3.11 -1.65 -23.72
C PRO A 34 -1.66 -1.29 -23.40
N LEU A 35 -0.77 -1.44 -24.39
CA LEU A 35 0.66 -1.14 -24.23
C LEU A 35 0.91 0.28 -23.70
N ASP A 36 0.20 1.29 -24.21
CA ASP A 36 0.30 2.67 -23.76
C ASP A 36 -0.07 2.87 -22.28
N GLN A 37 -0.86 1.96 -21.72
CA GLN A 37 -1.27 1.98 -20.32
C GLN A 37 -0.42 1.06 -19.43
N MET A 38 0.43 0.20 -20.00
CA MET A 38 1.26 -0.71 -19.21
C MET A 38 2.19 0.05 -18.27
N LEU A 39 2.87 1.08 -18.77
CA LEU A 39 3.80 1.86 -17.95
C LEU A 39 3.08 2.53 -16.77
N ALA A 40 1.90 3.11 -17.01
CA ALA A 40 1.08 3.71 -15.96
C ALA A 40 0.60 2.67 -14.94
N GLY A 41 0.21 1.48 -15.42
CA GLY A 41 -0.14 0.34 -14.57
C GLY A 41 1.03 -0.05 -13.66
N TYR A 42 2.22 -0.27 -14.21
CA TYR A 42 3.41 -0.58 -13.41
C TYR A 42 3.74 0.50 -12.36
N GLN A 43 3.68 1.78 -12.74
CA GLN A 43 3.94 2.89 -11.81
C GLN A 43 2.92 2.91 -10.66
N ARG A 44 1.63 2.70 -10.97
CA ARG A 44 0.60 2.63 -9.93
C ARG A 44 0.81 1.42 -9.03
N GLY A 45 1.12 0.24 -9.59
CA GLY A 45 1.43 -0.96 -8.81
C GLY A 45 2.61 -0.76 -7.86
N ALA A 46 3.68 -0.12 -8.32
CA ALA A 46 4.83 0.22 -7.48
C ALA A 46 4.46 1.18 -6.32
N SER A 47 3.62 2.19 -6.61
CA SER A 47 3.11 3.12 -5.60
C SER A 47 2.25 2.42 -4.54
N LEU A 48 1.32 1.54 -4.97
CA LEU A 48 0.48 0.76 -4.06
C LEU A 48 1.31 -0.17 -3.17
N LEU A 49 2.31 -0.86 -3.75
CA LEU A 49 3.19 -1.74 -3.01
C LEU A 49 4.02 -0.97 -1.96
N SER A 50 4.52 0.21 -2.33
CA SER A 50 5.25 1.09 -1.41
C SER A 50 4.36 1.52 -0.23
N PHE A 51 3.13 1.94 -0.52
CA PHE A 51 2.15 2.30 0.52
C PHE A 51 1.87 1.12 1.47
N CYS A 52 1.59 -0.07 0.93
CA CYS A 52 1.33 -1.25 1.75
C CYS A 52 2.50 -1.56 2.69
N ARG A 53 3.73 -1.50 2.17
CA ARG A 53 4.92 -1.76 2.97
C ARG A 53 5.11 -0.73 4.08
N GLN A 54 4.96 0.55 3.79
CA GLN A 54 5.05 1.61 4.79
C GLN A 54 4.03 1.43 5.93
N ARG A 55 2.80 1.00 5.61
CA ARG A 55 1.78 0.71 6.63
C ARG A 55 2.18 -0.47 7.53
N LEU A 56 2.71 -1.54 6.95
CA LEU A 56 3.18 -2.70 7.72
C LEU A 56 4.37 -2.33 8.62
N ASP A 57 5.35 -1.59 8.07
CA ASP A 57 6.51 -1.13 8.82
C ASP A 57 6.08 -0.23 10.01
N ALA A 58 5.12 0.67 9.80
CA ALA A 58 4.58 1.51 10.86
C ALA A 58 3.85 0.73 11.95
N VAL A 59 3.15 -0.36 11.61
CA VAL A 59 2.51 -1.25 12.59
C VAL A 59 3.57 -2.03 13.36
N GLN A 60 4.60 -2.53 12.67
CA GLN A 60 5.70 -3.27 13.30
C GLN A 60 6.46 -2.40 14.32
N GLU A 61 6.75 -1.14 13.98
CA GLU A 61 7.40 -0.20 14.89
C GLU A 61 6.55 0.04 16.16
N GLN A 62 5.24 0.18 16.01
CA GLN A 62 4.32 0.37 17.14
C GLN A 62 4.28 -0.85 18.06
N ILE A 63 4.27 -2.07 17.50
CA ILE A 63 4.33 -3.31 18.28
C ILE A 63 5.64 -3.38 19.06
N LYS A 64 6.76 -3.09 18.40
CA LYS A 64 8.08 -3.12 19.04
C LYS A 64 8.17 -2.16 20.23
N VAL A 65 7.64 -0.94 20.09
CA VAL A 65 7.59 0.03 21.22
C VAL A 65 6.75 -0.51 22.38
N LEU A 66 5.69 -1.27 22.10
CA LEU A 66 4.83 -1.86 23.13
C LEU A 66 5.52 -3.01 23.86
N ASP A 67 6.32 -3.81 23.15
CA ASP A 67 7.12 -4.91 23.72
C ASP A 67 8.36 -4.41 24.50
N ASP A 68 9.01 -3.32 24.04
CA ASP A 68 10.19 -2.72 24.67
C ASP A 68 9.84 -1.74 25.81
N GLY A 69 8.59 -1.32 25.93
CA GLY A 69 8.10 -0.54 27.07
C GLY A 69 8.11 -1.39 28.35
N PRO A 70 8.37 -0.82 29.55
CA PRO A 70 8.24 -1.58 30.77
C PRO A 70 6.79 -2.08 30.85
N LEU A 71 6.61 -3.39 30.67
CA LEU A 71 5.42 -4.10 31.12
C LEU A 71 5.32 -3.81 32.62
N GLN A 72 4.64 -2.73 33.00
CA GLN A 72 4.37 -2.48 34.40
C GLN A 72 3.61 -3.72 34.88
N PRO A 73 4.17 -4.50 35.82
CA PRO A 73 3.40 -5.57 36.41
C PRO A 73 2.21 -4.87 37.03
N TRP A 74 1.01 -5.20 36.54
CA TRP A 74 -0.23 -4.88 37.23
C TRP A 74 -0.17 -5.65 38.56
N VAL A 75 0.45 -5.05 39.57
CA VAL A 75 0.39 -5.54 40.94
C VAL A 75 -0.95 -5.07 41.47
N GLN A 76 -1.95 -5.89 41.20
CA GLN A 76 -3.28 -5.74 41.75
C GLN A 76 -3.17 -6.02 43.25
N GLN A 77 -3.52 -5.00 44.04
CA GLN A 77 -3.51 -5.00 45.50
C GLN A 77 -4.58 -5.94 46.08
#